data_AF-W4GPS0-F1
#
_entry.id   AF-W4GPS0-F1
#
_cell.length_a   1.000
_cell.length_b   1.000
_cell.length_c   1.000
_cell.angle_alpha   90.00
_cell.angle_beta   90.00
_cell.angle_gamma   90.00
#
_symmetry.space_group_name_H-M   'P 1'
#
loop_
_entity.id
_entity.type
_entity.pdbx_description
1 polymer ?
#
loop_
_entity_poly.entity_id
_entity_poly.type
_entity_poly.pdbx_seq_one_letter_code
_entity_poly.pdbx_strand_id
1 'polypeptide(L)'
;MTAATELANAAQRSMEKEAKENIRAQAELAAYKRSHVDAMASEVQLRESAERELATQKDASFAIAKELEAHKQAVDGLKDELSKEIERSLELKRAEGVAATALLDKVVAYDLLIDKHKALESVYNDALEHLAHPMLSEYLRARGNELGDMRPELRAALEKAKSVMALPSNVLEKLDRGKQALLQGHEHLRSGVAPYVGDKHAASVSVGLLGLLMLPPLYVVYRFVHGVQRALQAHHFVLVLNFVASSYFAVVGASSIMYHEDVLHNLQKHNPPASALLQFATLGVFIAQLWWSGVFVLVLLDSRLKYAQLVHVAASVGVVVHYYEHVWTLAMLDQEHQLQDSLFFMYAVVYAAGLVPALVSGAKLVNCIQSTSVVARPLDSLKRS
;
A
#
# COMPACT_ATOMS: atom_id res chain seq x y z
N MET A 1 -36.21 68.17 124.67
CA MET A 1 -35.40 68.41 123.46
C MET A 1 -34.67 67.16 122.94
N THR A 2 -34.99 65.95 123.42
CA THR A 2 -34.23 64.72 123.08
C THR A 2 -34.84 63.91 121.92
N ALA A 3 -36.17 63.91 121.76
CA ALA A 3 -36.84 63.10 120.74
C ALA A 3 -36.57 63.55 119.28
N ALA A 4 -36.44 64.86 119.02
CA ALA A 4 -36.21 65.38 117.66
C ALA A 4 -34.79 65.09 117.14
N THR A 5 -33.79 65.13 118.02
CA THR A 5 -32.40 64.77 117.71
C THR A 5 -32.21 63.27 117.53
N GLU A 6 -32.94 62.45 118.29
CA GLU A 6 -32.95 61.00 118.09
C GLU A 6 -33.62 60.60 116.77
N LEU A 7 -34.70 61.27 116.38
CA LEU A 7 -35.40 61.04 115.11
C LEU A 7 -34.54 61.47 113.90
N ALA A 8 -33.82 62.59 114.01
CA ALA A 8 -32.89 63.05 112.97
C ALA A 8 -31.69 62.10 112.80
N ASN A 9 -31.11 61.62 113.91
CA ASN A 9 -30.03 60.62 113.88
C ASN A 9 -30.50 59.27 113.35
N ALA A 10 -31.74 58.85 113.64
CA ALA A 10 -32.34 57.65 113.08
C ALA A 10 -32.60 57.79 111.57
N ALA A 11 -33.09 58.94 111.12
CA ALA A 11 -33.29 59.23 109.69
C ALA A 11 -31.96 59.27 108.93
N GLN A 12 -30.91 59.88 109.49
CA GLN A 12 -29.59 59.92 108.87
C GLN A 12 -28.96 58.51 108.76
N ARG A 13 -29.08 57.68 109.81
CA ARG A 13 -28.65 56.28 109.75
C ARG A 13 -29.47 55.46 108.75
N SER A 14 -30.76 55.74 108.59
CA SER A 14 -31.61 55.10 107.58
C SER A 14 -31.18 55.49 106.17
N MET A 15 -30.92 56.78 105.91
CA MET A 15 -30.45 57.26 104.61
C MET A 15 -29.06 56.73 104.26
N GLU A 16 -28.13 56.67 105.23
CA GLU A 16 -26.81 56.08 105.00
C GLU A 16 -26.89 54.57 104.72
N LYS A 17 -27.85 53.87 105.34
CA LYS A 17 -28.09 52.46 105.08
C LYS A 17 -28.70 52.23 103.70
N GLU A 18 -29.71 53.02 103.31
CA GLU A 18 -30.28 53.01 101.96
C GLU A 18 -29.25 53.37 100.89
N ALA A 19 -28.40 54.37 101.12
CA ALA A 19 -27.35 54.75 100.18
C ALA A 19 -26.33 53.61 99.98
N LYS A 20 -25.93 52.93 101.06
CA LYS A 20 -25.04 51.76 100.98
C LYS A 20 -25.69 50.57 100.27
N GLU A 21 -26.98 50.33 100.53
CA GLU A 21 -27.75 49.28 99.85
C GLU A 21 -27.93 49.59 98.36
N ASN A 22 -28.16 50.85 98.00
CA ASN A 22 -28.29 51.29 96.60
C ASN A 22 -26.95 51.20 95.85
N ILE A 23 -25.82 51.56 96.48
CA ILE A 23 -24.48 51.37 95.89
C ILE A 23 -24.18 49.88 95.67
N ARG A 24 -24.55 49.01 96.62
CA ARG A 24 -24.42 47.55 96.45
C ARG A 24 -25.29 47.04 95.31
N ALA A 25 -26.56 47.44 95.26
CA ALA A 25 -27.48 47.07 94.19
C ALA A 25 -26.98 47.54 92.81
N GLN A 26 -26.43 48.75 92.71
CA GLN A 26 -25.83 49.25 91.47
C GLN A 26 -24.56 48.48 91.07
N ALA A 27 -23.71 48.11 92.04
CA ALA A 27 -22.52 47.30 91.79
C ALA A 27 -22.89 45.89 91.30
N GLU A 28 -23.88 45.25 91.93
CA GLU A 28 -24.41 43.94 91.52
C GLU A 28 -25.06 44.00 90.13
N LEU A 29 -25.84 45.05 89.85
CA LEU A 29 -26.45 45.27 88.53
C LEU A 29 -25.38 45.50 87.45
N ALA A 30 -24.31 46.25 87.75
CA ALA A 30 -23.22 46.48 86.82
C ALA A 30 -22.41 45.20 86.55
N ALA A 31 -22.16 44.39 87.58
CA ALA A 31 -21.52 43.09 87.45
C ALA A 31 -22.36 42.11 86.63
N TYR A 32 -23.68 42.06 86.88
CA TYR A 32 -24.62 41.26 86.12
C TYR A 32 -24.67 41.68 84.65
N LYS A 33 -24.75 42.98 84.36
CA LYS A 33 -24.73 43.49 82.98
C LYS A 33 -23.46 43.12 82.23
N ARG A 34 -22.29 43.21 82.87
CA ARG A 34 -21.01 42.80 82.26
C ARG A 34 -21.01 41.30 81.95
N SER A 35 -21.35 40.48 82.94
CA SER A 35 -21.45 39.02 82.77
C SER A 35 -22.42 38.64 81.65
N HIS A 36 -23.57 39.32 81.56
CA HIS A 36 -24.55 39.07 80.51
C HIS A 36 -24.09 39.50 79.11
N VAL A 37 -23.38 40.64 79.00
CA VAL A 37 -22.77 41.08 77.74
C VAL A 37 -21.68 40.11 77.30
N ASP A 38 -20.84 39.64 78.21
CA ASP A 38 -19.79 38.66 77.90
C ASP A 38 -20.41 37.32 77.46
N ALA A 39 -21.47 36.87 78.13
CA ALA A 39 -22.23 35.68 77.74
C ALA A 39 -22.85 35.82 76.33
N MET A 40 -23.52 36.94 76.04
CA MET A 40 -24.05 37.20 74.69
C MET A 40 -22.95 37.29 73.63
N ALA A 41 -21.81 37.91 73.94
CA ALA A 41 -20.68 38.01 73.01
C ALA A 41 -20.12 36.62 72.67
N SER A 42 -19.99 35.74 73.66
CA SER A 42 -19.58 34.34 73.43
C SER A 42 -20.60 33.54 72.62
N GLU A 43 -21.91 33.74 72.85
CA GLU A 43 -22.95 33.08 72.06
C GLU A 43 -22.93 33.56 70.59
N VAL A 44 -22.76 34.87 70.35
CA VAL A 44 -22.63 35.42 69.00
C VAL A 44 -21.39 34.87 68.30
N GLN A 45 -20.25 34.80 68.98
CA GLN A 45 -19.04 34.20 68.41
C GLN A 45 -19.23 32.73 68.04
N LEU A 46 -19.92 31.95 68.88
CA LEU A 46 -20.24 30.55 68.59
C LEU A 46 -21.19 30.40 67.39
N ARG A 47 -22.18 31.30 67.25
CA ARG A 47 -23.07 31.32 66.08
C ARG A 47 -22.31 31.70 64.81
N GLU A 48 -21.45 32.71 64.85
CA GLU A 48 -20.62 33.09 63.71
C GLU A 48 -19.66 31.97 63.29
N SER A 49 -19.05 31.25 64.24
CA SER A 49 -18.21 30.10 63.91
C SER A 49 -19.01 28.96 63.28
N ALA A 50 -20.20 28.68 63.81
CA ALA A 50 -21.09 27.65 63.24
C ALA A 50 -21.58 28.03 61.84
N GLU A 51 -21.87 29.31 61.58
CA GLU A 51 -22.24 29.80 60.24
C GLU A 51 -21.08 29.69 59.25
N ARG A 52 -19.85 29.99 59.69
CA ARG A 52 -18.64 29.80 58.86
C ARG A 52 -18.40 28.32 58.53
N GLU A 53 -18.52 27.43 59.52
CA GLU A 53 -18.39 25.99 59.30
C GLU A 53 -19.48 25.44 58.36
N LEU A 54 -20.71 25.96 58.47
CA LEU A 54 -21.81 25.57 57.59
C LEU A 54 -21.59 26.08 56.15
N ALA A 55 -21.02 27.28 56.00
CA ALA A 55 -20.62 27.80 54.69
C ALA A 55 -19.50 26.94 54.06
N THR A 56 -18.45 26.61 54.81
CA THR A 56 -17.36 25.76 54.28
C THR A 56 -17.85 24.35 53.96
N GLN A 57 -18.76 23.78 54.74
CA GLN A 57 -19.34 22.47 54.47
C GLN A 57 -20.23 22.50 53.21
N LYS A 58 -20.97 23.59 52.98
CA LYS A 58 -21.75 23.78 51.74
C LYS A 58 -20.84 23.89 50.52
N ASP A 59 -19.78 24.68 50.61
CA ASP A 59 -18.81 24.83 49.51
C ASP A 59 -18.11 23.49 49.20
N ALA A 60 -17.70 22.74 50.23
CA ALA A 60 -17.14 21.41 50.07
C ALA A 60 -18.15 20.43 49.42
N SER A 61 -19.42 20.49 49.82
CA SER A 61 -20.47 19.65 49.22
C SER A 61 -20.70 19.94 47.73
N PHE A 62 -20.60 21.22 47.35
CA PHE A 62 -20.73 21.64 45.96
C PHE A 62 -19.50 21.23 45.12
N ALA A 63 -18.30 21.35 45.69
CA ALA A 63 -17.08 20.87 45.05
C ALA A 63 -17.12 19.36 44.79
N ILE A 64 -17.53 18.57 45.79
CA ILE A 64 -17.70 17.11 45.65
C ILE A 64 -18.75 16.77 44.61
N ALA A 65 -19.89 17.48 44.58
CA ALA A 65 -20.93 17.26 43.58
C ALA A 65 -20.43 17.51 42.14
N LYS A 66 -19.63 18.58 41.95
CA LYS A 66 -19.01 18.90 40.67
C LYS A 66 -17.99 17.85 40.23
N GLU A 67 -17.15 17.38 41.15
CA GLU A 67 -16.20 16.29 40.86
C GLU A 67 -16.92 14.99 40.50
N LEU A 68 -18.00 14.66 41.22
CA LEU A 68 -18.81 13.48 40.94
C LEU A 68 -19.43 13.55 39.54
N GLU A 69 -19.93 14.73 39.12
CA GLU A 69 -20.50 14.92 37.79
C GLU A 69 -19.43 14.81 36.68
N ALA A 70 -18.24 15.36 36.91
CA ALA A 70 -17.10 15.20 36.00
C ALA A 70 -16.66 13.72 35.89
N HIS A 71 -16.62 12.99 36.99
CA HIS A 71 -16.32 11.55 36.98
C HIS A 71 -17.40 10.73 36.27
N LYS A 72 -18.68 11.06 36.45
CA LYS A 72 -19.77 10.42 35.69
C LYS A 72 -19.61 10.62 34.19
N GLN A 73 -19.35 11.85 33.75
CA GLN A 73 -19.11 12.15 32.33
C GLN A 73 -17.89 11.39 31.78
N ALA A 74 -16.82 11.28 32.56
CA ALA A 74 -15.64 10.52 32.16
C ALA A 74 -15.94 9.01 32.03
N VAL A 75 -16.73 8.45 32.97
CA VAL A 75 -17.16 7.04 32.92
C VAL A 75 -18.07 6.77 31.72
N ASP A 76 -19.01 7.66 31.43
CA ASP A 76 -19.88 7.54 30.25
C ASP A 76 -19.05 7.62 28.95
N GLY A 77 -18.06 8.52 28.88
CA GLY A 77 -17.13 8.59 27.75
C GLY A 77 -16.29 7.31 27.58
N LEU A 78 -15.81 6.72 28.67
CA LEU A 78 -15.09 5.44 28.64
C LEU A 78 -15.99 4.28 28.20
N LYS A 79 -17.26 4.29 28.60
CA LYS A 79 -18.26 3.29 28.18
C LYS A 79 -18.53 3.38 26.67
N ASP A 80 -18.68 4.58 26.13
CA ASP A 80 -18.87 4.78 24.69
C ASP A 80 -17.65 4.32 23.89
N GLU A 81 -16.44 4.62 24.37
CA GLU A 81 -15.21 4.18 23.70
C GLU A 81 -15.05 2.65 23.76
N LEU A 82 -15.38 2.03 24.91
CA LEU A 82 -15.41 0.58 25.04
C LEU A 82 -16.44 -0.05 24.08
N SER A 83 -17.61 0.55 23.92
CA SER A 83 -18.63 0.09 22.96
C SER A 83 -18.13 0.14 21.52
N LYS A 84 -17.43 1.20 21.11
CA LYS A 84 -16.82 1.29 19.76
C LYS A 84 -15.73 0.24 19.54
N GLU A 85 -14.91 -0.03 20.56
CA GLU A 85 -13.84 -1.02 20.45
C GLU A 85 -14.40 -2.45 20.36
N ILE A 86 -15.51 -2.74 21.08
CA ILE A 86 -16.25 -4.00 20.94
C ILE A 86 -16.81 -4.14 19.51
N GLU A 87 -17.41 -3.09 18.95
CA GLU A 87 -17.91 -3.10 17.57
C GLU A 87 -16.78 -3.38 16.56
N ARG A 88 -15.64 -2.69 16.67
CA ARG A 88 -14.45 -2.95 15.85
C ARG A 88 -13.96 -4.39 15.96
N SER A 89 -13.90 -4.94 17.18
CA SER A 89 -13.47 -6.32 17.40
C SER A 89 -14.43 -7.33 16.75
N LEU A 90 -15.74 -7.07 16.79
CA LEU A 90 -16.75 -7.90 16.13
C LEU A 90 -16.64 -7.82 14.60
N GLU A 91 -16.37 -6.63 14.04
CA GLU A 91 -16.13 -6.46 12.61
C GLU A 91 -14.88 -7.21 12.14
N LEU A 92 -13.78 -7.12 12.89
CA LEU A 92 -12.56 -7.86 12.62
C LEU A 92 -12.80 -9.39 12.65
N LYS A 93 -13.53 -9.90 13.64
CA LYS A 93 -13.90 -11.33 13.68
C LYS A 93 -14.76 -11.77 12.50
N ARG A 94 -15.68 -10.92 12.03
CA ARG A 94 -16.47 -11.21 10.83
C ARG A 94 -15.59 -11.25 9.58
N ALA A 95 -14.68 -10.29 9.43
CA ALA A 95 -13.73 -10.26 8.32
C ALA A 95 -12.81 -11.49 8.32
N GLU A 96 -12.33 -11.92 9.49
CA GLU A 96 -11.54 -13.15 9.66
C GLU A 96 -12.32 -14.39 9.22
N GLY A 97 -13.61 -14.50 9.58
CA GLY A 97 -14.47 -15.59 9.12
C GLY A 97 -14.65 -15.63 7.59
N VAL A 98 -14.79 -14.47 6.94
CA VAL A 98 -14.86 -14.38 5.47
C VAL A 98 -13.52 -14.76 4.83
N ALA A 99 -12.39 -14.33 5.41
CA ALA A 99 -11.08 -14.71 4.91
C ALA A 99 -10.81 -16.22 5.05
N ALA A 100 -11.20 -16.82 6.19
CA ALA A 100 -11.05 -18.25 6.44
C ALA A 100 -11.86 -19.10 5.46
N THR A 101 -13.10 -18.69 5.16
CA THR A 101 -13.95 -19.38 4.16
C THR A 101 -13.37 -19.25 2.75
N ALA A 102 -12.90 -18.07 2.36
CA ALA A 102 -12.23 -17.88 1.07
C ALA A 102 -10.93 -18.71 0.94
N LEU A 103 -10.16 -18.87 2.02
CA LEU A 103 -8.99 -19.75 2.05
C LEU A 103 -9.38 -21.22 1.90
N LEU A 104 -10.43 -21.67 2.58
CA LEU A 104 -10.97 -23.03 2.44
C LEU A 104 -11.36 -23.33 0.98
N ASP A 105 -12.06 -22.41 0.31
CA ASP A 105 -12.42 -22.56 -1.10
C ASP A 105 -11.19 -22.69 -2.02
N LYS A 106 -10.11 -21.94 -1.71
CA LYS A 106 -8.84 -22.04 -2.46
C LYS A 106 -8.14 -23.37 -2.22
N VAL A 107 -8.14 -23.89 -1.00
CA VAL A 107 -7.56 -25.21 -0.67
C VAL A 107 -8.33 -26.31 -1.41
N VAL A 108 -9.66 -26.29 -1.38
CA VAL A 108 -10.50 -27.27 -2.11
C VAL A 108 -10.25 -27.19 -3.62
N ALA A 109 -10.13 -25.98 -4.19
CA ALA A 109 -9.80 -25.80 -5.59
C ALA A 109 -8.40 -26.33 -5.95
N TYR A 110 -7.44 -26.24 -5.03
CA TYR A 110 -6.09 -26.74 -5.20
C TYR A 110 -6.05 -28.27 -5.15
N ASP A 111 -6.74 -28.91 -4.20
CA ASP A 111 -6.86 -30.36 -4.13
C ASP A 111 -7.51 -30.94 -5.41
N LEU A 112 -8.56 -30.29 -5.91
CA LEU A 112 -9.20 -30.67 -7.16
C LEU A 112 -8.27 -30.50 -8.39
N LEU A 113 -7.34 -29.55 -8.34
CA LEU A 113 -6.33 -29.37 -9.37
C LEU A 113 -5.27 -30.47 -9.31
N ILE A 114 -4.84 -30.87 -8.10
CA ILE A 114 -3.91 -31.99 -7.89
C ILE A 114 -4.51 -33.28 -8.45
N ASP A 115 -5.77 -33.58 -8.14
CA ASP A 115 -6.44 -34.78 -8.63
C ASP A 115 -6.57 -34.80 -10.15
N LYS A 116 -6.90 -33.65 -10.76
CA LYS A 116 -6.89 -33.49 -12.22
C LYS A 116 -5.52 -33.67 -12.83
N HIS A 117 -4.47 -33.20 -12.16
CA HIS A 117 -3.11 -33.35 -12.65
C HIS A 117 -2.66 -34.81 -12.62
N LYS A 118 -2.93 -35.54 -11.53
CA LYS A 118 -2.68 -36.98 -11.44
C LYS A 118 -3.45 -37.77 -12.50
N ALA A 119 -4.71 -37.42 -12.74
CA ALA A 119 -5.50 -38.06 -13.80
C ALA A 119 -4.89 -37.82 -15.19
N LEU A 120 -4.41 -36.60 -15.45
CA LEU A 120 -3.76 -36.26 -16.71
C LEU A 120 -2.41 -36.97 -16.88
N GLU A 121 -1.63 -37.07 -15.81
CA GLU A 121 -0.36 -37.80 -15.77
C GLU A 121 -0.57 -39.30 -16.02
N SER A 122 -1.62 -39.90 -15.46
CA SER A 122 -2.03 -41.28 -15.75
C SER A 122 -2.34 -41.46 -17.24
N VAL A 123 -3.14 -40.57 -17.84
CA VAL A 123 -3.48 -40.64 -19.27
C VAL A 123 -2.23 -40.45 -20.15
N TYR A 124 -1.32 -39.57 -19.74
CA TYR A 124 -0.05 -39.35 -20.43
C TYR A 124 0.86 -40.59 -20.37
N ASN A 125 0.94 -41.25 -19.21
CA ASN A 125 1.72 -42.47 -19.04
C ASN A 125 1.11 -43.65 -19.81
N ASP A 126 -0.22 -43.81 -19.81
CA ASP A 126 -0.92 -44.81 -20.63
C ASP A 126 -0.66 -44.58 -22.13
N ALA A 127 -0.67 -43.31 -22.57
CA ALA A 127 -0.37 -42.96 -23.96
C ALA A 127 1.09 -43.26 -24.33
N LEU A 128 2.04 -43.00 -23.43
CA LEU A 128 3.45 -43.35 -23.63
C LEU A 128 3.67 -44.87 -23.68
N GLU A 129 2.99 -45.64 -22.82
CA GLU A 129 3.06 -47.10 -22.81
C GLU A 129 2.46 -47.70 -24.09
N HIS A 130 1.36 -47.12 -24.58
CA HIS A 130 0.77 -47.52 -25.86
C HIS A 130 1.65 -47.13 -27.05
N LEU A 131 2.38 -46.01 -26.97
CA LEU A 131 3.37 -45.59 -27.98
C LEU A 131 4.63 -46.46 -28.00
N ALA A 132 4.95 -47.15 -26.90
CA ALA A 132 6.09 -48.05 -26.79
C ALA A 132 5.85 -49.47 -27.35
N HIS A 133 4.63 -49.80 -27.76
CA HIS A 133 4.34 -51.11 -28.36
C HIS A 133 4.94 -51.23 -29.79
N PRO A 134 5.73 -52.28 -30.09
CA PRO A 134 6.45 -52.45 -31.37
C PRO A 134 5.55 -52.73 -32.59
N MET A 135 4.23 -52.63 -32.44
CA MET A 135 3.21 -52.84 -33.50
C MET A 135 2.28 -51.61 -33.66
N LEU A 136 2.76 -50.43 -33.27
CA LEU A 136 2.01 -49.17 -33.34
C LEU A 136 1.49 -48.85 -34.75
N SER A 137 2.26 -49.19 -35.78
CA SER A 137 1.90 -48.96 -37.17
C SER A 137 0.72 -49.81 -37.64
N GLU A 138 0.58 -51.04 -37.12
CA GLU A 138 -0.54 -51.92 -37.48
C GLU A 138 -1.81 -51.52 -36.73
N TYR A 139 -1.69 -51.09 -35.47
CA TYR A 139 -2.83 -50.61 -34.69
C TYR A 139 -3.37 -49.26 -35.20
N LEU A 140 -2.48 -48.34 -35.59
CA LEU A 140 -2.87 -47.07 -36.22
C LEU A 140 -3.47 -47.26 -37.62
N ARG A 141 -3.05 -48.30 -38.35
CA ARG A 141 -3.60 -48.64 -39.68
C ARG A 141 -4.97 -49.31 -39.58
N ALA A 142 -5.19 -50.16 -38.58
CA ALA A 142 -6.50 -50.74 -38.29
C ALA A 142 -7.50 -49.66 -37.82
N ARG A 143 -7.06 -48.76 -36.94
CA ARG A 143 -7.91 -47.68 -36.42
C ARG A 143 -8.13 -46.54 -37.41
N GLY A 144 -7.17 -46.29 -38.31
CA GLY A 144 -7.30 -45.34 -39.42
C GLY A 144 -8.35 -45.73 -40.46
N ASN A 145 -8.63 -47.03 -40.63
CA ASN A 145 -9.71 -47.51 -41.50
C ASN A 145 -11.09 -47.42 -40.84
N GLU A 146 -11.20 -47.48 -39.51
CA GLU A 146 -12.46 -47.24 -38.79
C GLU A 146 -12.77 -45.74 -38.59
N LEU A 147 -11.76 -44.87 -38.65
CA LEU A 147 -11.90 -43.41 -38.59
C LEU A 147 -12.27 -42.75 -39.93
N GLY A 148 -12.56 -43.55 -40.97
CA GLY A 148 -13.01 -43.07 -42.29
C GLY A 148 -14.28 -42.22 -42.26
N ASP A 149 -15.11 -42.36 -41.22
CA ASP A 149 -16.26 -41.49 -40.98
C ASP A 149 -16.10 -40.74 -39.64
N MET A 150 -15.51 -39.54 -39.69
CA MET A 150 -15.42 -38.67 -38.51
C MET A 150 -16.80 -38.39 -37.92
N ARG A 151 -17.00 -38.75 -36.64
CA ARG A 151 -18.20 -38.43 -35.85
C ARG A 151 -18.52 -36.92 -35.92
N PRO A 152 -19.81 -36.55 -36.12
CA PRO A 152 -20.23 -35.16 -36.33
C PRO A 152 -19.89 -34.23 -35.15
N GLU A 153 -19.77 -34.77 -33.95
CA GLU A 153 -19.42 -34.04 -32.73
C GLU A 153 -17.96 -33.53 -32.73
N LEU A 154 -17.03 -34.31 -33.29
CA LEU A 154 -15.61 -33.92 -33.43
C LEU A 154 -15.44 -32.87 -34.53
N ARG A 155 -16.24 -32.94 -35.61
CA ARG A 155 -16.31 -31.87 -36.61
C ARG A 155 -16.87 -30.57 -36.03
N ALA A 156 -17.94 -30.66 -35.24
CA ALA A 156 -18.53 -29.49 -34.56
C ALA A 156 -17.61 -28.90 -33.49
N ALA A 157 -16.90 -29.73 -32.72
CA ALA A 157 -15.91 -29.28 -31.75
C ALA A 157 -14.68 -28.66 -32.40
N LEU A 158 -14.25 -29.17 -33.56
CA LEU A 158 -13.13 -28.62 -34.33
C LEU A 158 -13.51 -27.33 -35.07
N GLU A 159 -14.75 -27.20 -35.56
CA GLU A 159 -15.30 -25.93 -36.05
C GLU A 159 -15.45 -24.91 -34.91
N LYS A 160 -15.93 -25.33 -33.74
CA LYS A 160 -16.07 -24.47 -32.57
C LYS A 160 -14.70 -24.03 -32.05
N ALA A 161 -13.71 -24.92 -32.00
CA ALA A 161 -12.32 -24.59 -31.68
C ALA A 161 -11.69 -23.67 -32.74
N LYS A 162 -11.98 -23.86 -34.03
CA LYS A 162 -11.58 -22.93 -35.10
C LYS A 162 -12.25 -21.55 -34.99
N SER A 163 -13.51 -21.50 -34.54
CA SER A 163 -14.24 -20.24 -34.34
C SER A 163 -13.76 -19.47 -33.09
N VAL A 164 -13.31 -20.19 -32.06
CA VAL A 164 -12.80 -19.61 -30.80
C VAL A 164 -11.31 -19.23 -30.92
N MET A 165 -10.52 -19.99 -31.67
CA MET A 165 -9.14 -19.65 -32.04
C MET A 165 -9.04 -18.99 -33.42
N ALA A 166 -10.11 -18.32 -33.87
CA ALA A 166 -10.12 -17.65 -35.16
C ALA A 166 -9.12 -16.48 -35.13
N LEU A 167 -7.88 -16.75 -35.57
CA LEU A 167 -7.01 -15.72 -36.10
C LEU A 167 -7.79 -14.95 -37.17
N PRO A 168 -7.69 -13.60 -37.23
CA PRO A 168 -8.43 -12.81 -38.21
C PRO A 168 -8.29 -13.41 -39.61
N SER A 169 -9.35 -13.42 -40.43
CA SER A 169 -9.34 -14.01 -41.78
C SER A 169 -8.14 -13.55 -42.62
N ASN A 170 -7.71 -12.31 -42.42
CA ASN A 170 -6.56 -11.68 -43.06
C ASN A 170 -5.21 -12.33 -42.70
N VAL A 171 -5.11 -13.01 -41.55
CA VAL A 171 -3.92 -13.72 -41.06
C VAL A 171 -3.93 -15.17 -41.51
N LEU A 172 -5.10 -15.83 -41.50
CA LEU A 172 -5.28 -17.18 -42.05
C LEU A 172 -4.96 -17.20 -43.55
N GLU A 173 -5.44 -16.22 -44.31
CA GLU A 173 -5.15 -16.12 -45.74
C GLU A 173 -3.66 -15.85 -46.01
N LYS A 174 -3.00 -15.07 -45.16
CA LYS A 174 -1.54 -14.84 -45.23
C LYS A 174 -0.73 -16.08 -44.82
N LEU A 175 -1.23 -16.85 -43.86
CA LEU A 175 -0.62 -18.11 -43.41
C LEU A 175 -0.73 -19.18 -44.51
N ASP A 176 -1.89 -19.28 -45.15
CA ASP A 176 -2.11 -20.21 -46.26
C ASP A 176 -1.31 -19.81 -47.50
N ARG A 177 -1.24 -18.52 -47.84
CA ARG A 177 -0.34 -18.01 -48.89
C ARG A 177 1.13 -18.28 -48.56
N GLY A 178 1.54 -18.11 -47.30
CA GLY A 178 2.91 -18.42 -46.84
C GLY A 178 3.23 -19.90 -46.91
N LYS A 179 2.30 -20.77 -46.51
CA LYS A 179 2.42 -22.23 -46.62
C LYS A 179 2.53 -22.67 -48.08
N GLN A 180 1.68 -22.12 -48.96
CA GLN A 180 1.75 -22.41 -50.40
C GLN A 180 3.05 -21.91 -51.02
N ALA A 181 3.53 -20.72 -50.64
CA ALA A 181 4.82 -20.19 -51.11
C ALA A 181 6.00 -21.06 -50.64
N LEU A 182 5.96 -21.61 -49.43
CA LEU A 182 6.99 -22.52 -48.92
C LEU A 182 6.97 -23.88 -49.61
N LEU A 183 5.78 -24.43 -49.88
CA LEU A 183 5.64 -25.69 -50.62
C LEU A 183 6.05 -25.54 -52.09
N GLN A 184 5.66 -24.43 -52.73
CA GLN A 184 6.10 -24.09 -54.08
C GLN A 184 7.61 -23.84 -54.14
N GLY A 185 8.17 -23.12 -53.17
CA GLY A 185 9.61 -22.89 -53.05
C GLY A 185 10.41 -24.17 -52.80
N HIS A 186 9.88 -25.08 -51.97
CA HIS A 186 10.47 -26.40 -51.76
C HIS A 186 10.48 -27.23 -53.05
N GLU A 187 9.38 -27.25 -53.81
CA GLU A 187 9.31 -27.98 -55.07
C GLU A 187 10.20 -27.36 -56.16
N HIS A 188 10.33 -26.03 -56.19
CA HIS A 188 11.25 -25.32 -57.10
C HIS A 188 12.72 -25.60 -56.77
N LEU A 189 13.09 -25.61 -55.48
CA LEU A 189 14.43 -25.95 -55.04
C LEU A 189 14.75 -27.42 -55.25
N ARG A 190 13.79 -28.31 -54.98
CA ARG A 190 13.92 -29.75 -55.23
C ARG A 190 14.15 -30.02 -56.71
N SER A 191 13.33 -29.46 -57.60
CA SER A 191 13.46 -29.63 -59.05
C SER A 191 14.74 -28.99 -59.61
N GLY A 192 15.22 -27.88 -59.04
CA GLY A 192 16.50 -27.26 -59.41
C GLY A 192 17.73 -28.04 -58.93
N VAL A 193 17.65 -28.76 -57.81
CA VAL A 193 18.76 -29.51 -57.21
C VAL A 193 18.77 -31.00 -57.63
N ALA A 194 17.61 -31.55 -58.00
CA ALA A 194 17.45 -32.90 -58.53
C ALA A 194 18.45 -33.30 -59.64
N PRO A 195 18.74 -32.47 -60.66
CA PRO A 195 19.71 -32.82 -61.70
C PRO A 195 21.17 -32.91 -61.22
N TYR A 196 21.52 -32.36 -60.05
CA TYR A 196 22.90 -32.34 -59.55
C TYR A 196 23.19 -33.38 -58.46
N VAL A 197 22.17 -33.76 -57.67
CA VAL A 197 22.35 -34.62 -56.47
C VAL A 197 21.53 -35.92 -56.56
N GLY A 198 20.67 -36.05 -57.58
CA GLY A 198 19.78 -37.19 -57.78
C GLY A 198 18.54 -37.15 -56.89
N ASP A 199 17.41 -37.64 -57.41
CA ASP A 199 16.08 -37.53 -56.77
C ASP A 199 16.01 -38.10 -55.35
N LYS A 200 16.84 -39.10 -55.03
CA LYS A 200 16.87 -39.73 -53.70
C LYS A 200 17.37 -38.80 -52.60
N HIS A 201 18.18 -37.80 -52.95
CA HIS A 201 18.76 -36.83 -52.00
C HIS A 201 18.26 -35.41 -52.25
N ALA A 202 17.59 -35.14 -53.38
CA ALA A 202 17.04 -33.84 -53.72
C ALA A 202 16.05 -33.32 -52.66
N ALA A 203 15.23 -34.19 -52.08
CA ALA A 203 14.28 -33.82 -51.03
C ALA A 203 14.97 -33.44 -49.71
N SER A 204 15.98 -34.20 -49.26
CA SER A 204 16.69 -33.87 -48.01
C SER A 204 17.55 -32.62 -48.15
N VAL A 205 18.21 -32.43 -49.29
CA VAL A 205 19.03 -31.24 -49.57
C VAL A 205 18.18 -29.99 -49.72
N SER A 206 17.02 -30.06 -50.39
CA SER A 206 16.11 -28.92 -50.52
C SER A 206 15.45 -28.52 -49.20
N VAL A 207 15.10 -29.48 -48.31
CA VAL A 207 14.66 -29.16 -46.94
C VAL A 207 15.79 -28.49 -46.15
N GLY A 208 17.02 -29.00 -46.24
CA GLY A 208 18.19 -28.41 -45.58
C GLY A 208 18.50 -26.99 -46.05
N LEU A 209 18.45 -26.74 -47.37
CA LEU A 209 18.66 -25.41 -47.95
C LEU A 209 17.56 -24.43 -47.54
N LEU A 210 16.30 -24.87 -47.56
CA LEU A 210 15.16 -24.06 -47.15
C LEU A 210 15.24 -23.73 -45.66
N GLY A 211 15.67 -24.68 -44.81
CA GLY A 211 15.96 -24.42 -43.39
C GLY A 211 17.06 -23.38 -43.19
N LEU A 212 18.16 -23.48 -43.94
CA LEU A 212 19.28 -22.52 -43.88
C LEU A 212 18.86 -21.11 -44.34
N LEU A 213 18.06 -21.00 -45.40
CA LEU A 213 17.55 -19.74 -45.95
C LEU A 213 16.47 -19.09 -45.06
N MET A 214 15.71 -19.88 -44.31
CA MET A 214 14.66 -19.40 -43.40
C MET A 214 15.18 -19.03 -42.01
N LEU A 215 16.39 -19.47 -41.63
CA LEU A 215 17.02 -19.14 -40.35
C LEU A 215 17.22 -17.62 -40.13
N PRO A 216 17.74 -16.83 -41.09
CA PRO A 216 17.93 -15.38 -40.88
C PRO A 216 16.61 -14.61 -40.71
N PRO A 217 15.55 -14.81 -41.53
CA PRO A 217 14.24 -14.20 -41.31
C PRO A 217 13.61 -14.61 -39.98
N LEU A 218 13.68 -15.90 -39.62
CA LEU A 218 13.17 -16.40 -38.33
C LEU A 218 13.94 -15.80 -37.15
N TYR A 219 15.25 -15.64 -37.27
CA TYR A 219 16.08 -14.98 -36.26
C TYR A 219 15.72 -13.49 -36.10
N VAL A 220 15.47 -12.78 -37.20
CA VAL A 220 15.02 -11.37 -37.18
C VAL A 220 13.65 -11.25 -36.54
N VAL A 221 12.70 -12.11 -36.88
CA VAL A 221 11.36 -12.14 -36.28
C VAL A 221 11.44 -12.52 -34.80
N TYR A 222 12.25 -13.51 -34.43
CA TYR A 222 12.50 -13.89 -33.04
C TYR A 222 13.08 -12.72 -32.24
N ARG A 223 14.13 -12.05 -32.75
CA ARG A 223 14.71 -10.84 -32.15
C ARG A 223 13.70 -9.71 -32.03
N PHE A 224 12.84 -9.53 -33.03
CA PHE A 224 11.80 -8.51 -33.02
C PHE A 224 10.72 -8.82 -31.97
N VAL A 225 10.20 -10.04 -31.90
CA VAL A 225 9.23 -10.48 -30.89
C VAL A 225 9.82 -10.38 -29.47
N HIS A 226 11.06 -10.83 -29.29
CA HIS A 226 11.75 -10.72 -28.01
C HIS A 226 12.09 -9.26 -27.65
N GLY A 227 12.35 -8.42 -28.65
CA GLY A 227 12.55 -6.97 -28.50
C GLY A 227 11.27 -6.25 -28.10
N VAL A 228 10.12 -6.61 -28.68
CA VAL A 228 8.79 -6.08 -28.33
C VAL A 228 8.36 -6.51 -26.92
N GLN A 229 8.61 -7.77 -26.54
CA GLN A 229 8.36 -8.23 -25.17
C GLN A 229 9.26 -7.52 -24.14
N ARG A 230 10.56 -7.33 -24.46
CA ARG A 230 11.48 -6.54 -23.62
C ARG A 230 11.13 -5.06 -23.58
N ALA A 231 10.58 -4.49 -24.64
CA ALA A 231 10.09 -3.10 -24.68
C ALA A 231 8.94 -2.87 -23.70
N LEU A 232 7.95 -3.76 -23.72
CA LEU A 232 6.77 -3.69 -22.85
C LEU A 232 7.13 -3.91 -21.38
N GLN A 233 8.05 -4.83 -21.09
CA GLN A 233 8.56 -5.08 -19.74
C GLN A 233 9.44 -3.94 -19.24
N ALA A 234 10.42 -3.47 -20.02
CA ALA A 234 11.30 -2.37 -19.63
C ALA A 234 10.52 -1.07 -19.41
N HIS A 235 9.50 -0.80 -20.21
CA HIS A 235 8.60 0.34 -20.02
C HIS A 235 7.90 0.31 -18.66
N HIS A 236 7.29 -0.82 -18.28
CA HIS A 236 6.63 -0.97 -16.97
C HIS A 236 7.62 -0.89 -15.81
N PHE A 237 8.78 -1.54 -15.91
CA PHE A 237 9.78 -1.51 -14.85
C PHE A 237 10.36 -0.12 -14.62
N VAL A 238 10.67 0.63 -15.67
CA VAL A 238 11.16 2.02 -15.52
C VAL A 238 10.10 2.93 -14.89
N LEU A 239 8.82 2.75 -15.26
CA LEU A 239 7.71 3.53 -14.68
C LEU A 239 7.54 3.22 -13.19
N VAL A 240 7.49 1.94 -12.83
CA VAL A 240 7.31 1.50 -11.44
C VAL A 240 8.51 1.88 -10.58
N LEU A 241 9.74 1.63 -11.05
CA LEU A 241 10.95 1.92 -10.27
C LEU A 241 11.16 3.41 -10.06
N ASN A 242 10.94 4.25 -11.08
CA ASN A 242 11.04 5.70 -10.94
C ASN A 242 9.92 6.28 -10.05
N PHE A 243 8.71 5.71 -10.10
CA PHE A 243 7.60 6.12 -9.24
C PHE A 243 7.88 5.75 -7.78
N VAL A 244 8.29 4.51 -7.52
CA VAL A 244 8.64 4.05 -6.18
C VAL A 244 9.81 4.88 -5.63
N ALA A 245 10.88 5.10 -6.40
CA ALA A 245 11.99 5.94 -5.97
C ALA A 245 11.56 7.38 -5.67
N SER A 246 10.75 8.00 -6.54
CA SER A 246 10.23 9.35 -6.32
C SER A 246 9.38 9.44 -5.05
N SER A 247 8.47 8.48 -4.83
CA SER A 247 7.64 8.43 -3.62
C SER A 247 8.47 8.21 -2.36
N TYR A 248 9.48 7.34 -2.41
CA TYR A 248 10.37 7.07 -1.29
C TYR A 248 11.12 8.33 -0.86
N PHE A 249 11.77 9.02 -1.80
CA PHE A 249 12.50 10.25 -1.49
C PHE A 249 11.58 11.43 -1.11
N ALA A 250 10.36 11.48 -1.67
CA ALA A 250 9.38 12.48 -1.27
C ALA A 250 8.90 12.26 0.18
N VAL A 251 8.66 11.00 0.59
CA VAL A 251 8.28 10.66 1.97
C VAL A 251 9.44 10.95 2.93
N VAL A 252 10.66 10.51 2.61
CA VAL A 252 11.85 10.79 3.44
C VAL A 252 12.09 12.29 3.56
N GLY A 253 11.98 13.05 2.46
CA GLY A 253 12.09 14.51 2.47
C GLY A 253 10.98 15.21 3.26
N ALA A 254 9.72 14.80 3.08
CA ALA A 254 8.59 15.36 3.81
C ALA A 254 8.70 15.09 5.32
N SER A 255 9.08 13.87 5.70
CA SER A 255 9.31 13.52 7.10
C SER A 255 10.49 14.31 7.69
N SER A 256 11.59 14.49 6.94
CA SER A 256 12.73 15.28 7.41
C SER A 256 12.37 16.75 7.64
N ILE A 257 11.57 17.35 6.75
CA ILE A 257 11.09 18.74 6.90
C ILE A 257 10.09 18.86 8.07
N MET A 258 9.14 17.92 8.21
CA MET A 258 8.11 17.98 9.24
C MET A 258 8.66 17.82 10.66
N TYR A 259 9.69 17.00 10.84
CA TYR A 259 10.26 16.70 12.15
C TYR A 259 11.55 17.49 12.44
N HIS A 260 12.05 18.29 11.49
CA HIS A 260 13.33 19.02 11.60
C HIS A 260 14.51 18.12 12.03
N GLU A 261 14.44 16.84 11.69
CA GLU A 261 15.43 15.83 12.00
C GLU A 261 15.71 15.00 10.74
N ASP A 262 16.96 14.59 10.54
CA ASP A 262 17.31 13.66 9.48
C ASP A 262 16.79 12.26 9.86
N VAL A 263 15.77 11.81 9.11
CA VAL A 263 15.09 10.54 9.32
C VAL A 263 16.05 9.35 9.21
N LEU A 264 17.05 9.43 8.33
CA LEU A 264 18.03 8.34 8.16
C LEU A 264 19.01 8.31 9.32
N HIS A 265 19.43 9.48 9.82
CA HIS A 265 20.28 9.58 11.00
C HIS A 265 19.55 9.12 12.27
N ASN A 266 18.29 9.52 12.44
CA ASN A 266 17.46 9.10 13.56
C ASN A 266 17.25 7.58 13.55
N LEU A 267 16.97 7.00 12.36
CA LEU A 267 16.86 5.55 12.20
C LEU A 267 18.19 4.82 12.49
N GLN A 268 19.33 5.37 12.09
CA GLN A 268 20.65 4.82 12.40
C GLN A 268 20.94 4.78 13.90
N LYS A 269 20.62 5.86 14.61
CA LYS A 269 20.85 5.99 16.06
C LYS A 269 19.98 5.03 16.89
N HIS A 270 18.72 4.85 16.51
CA HIS A 270 17.76 4.06 17.30
C HIS A 270 17.62 2.61 16.81
N ASN A 271 17.89 2.32 15.54
CA ASN A 271 17.80 0.98 14.96
C ASN A 271 18.82 0.75 13.81
N PRO A 272 20.11 0.56 14.14
CA PRO A 272 21.19 0.40 13.17
C PRO A 272 20.99 -0.75 12.15
N PRO A 273 20.49 -1.97 12.49
CA PRO A 273 20.30 -3.02 11.49
C PRO A 273 19.19 -2.68 10.49
N ALA A 274 18.13 -1.99 10.92
CA ALA A 274 17.08 -1.54 10.01
C ALA A 274 17.57 -0.43 9.07
N SER A 275 18.40 0.51 9.58
CA SER A 275 19.05 1.53 8.76
C SER A 275 19.98 0.90 7.72
N ALA A 276 20.81 -0.08 8.11
CA ALA A 276 21.69 -0.77 7.18
C ALA A 276 20.92 -1.50 6.07
N LEU A 277 19.86 -2.24 6.41
CA LEU A 277 19.00 -2.90 5.42
C LEU A 277 18.36 -1.90 4.46
N LEU A 278 17.89 -0.75 4.94
CA LEU A 278 17.32 0.31 4.11
C LEU A 278 18.37 0.90 3.15
N GLN A 279 19.60 1.11 3.61
CA GLN A 279 20.73 1.58 2.80
C GLN A 279 21.15 0.58 1.71
N PHE A 280 21.11 -0.73 1.98
CA PHE A 280 21.35 -1.76 0.96
C PHE A 280 20.19 -1.91 -0.02
N ALA A 281 18.94 -1.80 0.47
CA ALA A 281 17.75 -1.88 -0.37
C ALA A 281 17.69 -0.69 -1.36
N THR A 282 17.99 0.52 -0.89
CA THR A 282 18.06 1.73 -1.74
C THR A 282 19.14 1.61 -2.81
N LEU A 283 20.32 1.08 -2.48
CA LEU A 283 21.38 0.79 -3.46
C LEU A 283 20.93 -0.27 -4.49
N GLY A 284 20.24 -1.33 -4.05
CA GLY A 284 19.66 -2.35 -4.93
C GLY A 284 18.62 -1.76 -5.90
N VAL A 285 17.78 -0.85 -5.42
CA VAL A 285 16.82 -0.11 -6.25
C VAL A 285 17.53 0.76 -7.29
N PHE A 286 18.63 1.43 -6.93
CA PHE A 286 19.42 2.21 -7.88
C PHE A 286 20.06 1.36 -8.98
N ILE A 287 20.62 0.21 -8.64
CA ILE A 287 21.20 -0.71 -9.63
C ILE A 287 20.11 -1.20 -10.59
N ALA A 288 18.96 -1.61 -10.06
CA ALA A 288 17.83 -2.04 -10.87
C ALA A 288 17.31 -0.90 -11.76
N GLN A 289 17.19 0.32 -11.22
CA GLN A 289 16.71 1.49 -11.94
C GLN A 289 17.66 1.89 -13.07
N LEU A 290 18.97 1.91 -12.85
CA LEU A 290 19.98 2.24 -13.87
C LEU A 290 20.01 1.17 -14.96
N TRP A 291 19.95 -0.11 -14.57
CA TRP A 291 19.90 -1.23 -15.51
C TRP A 291 18.68 -1.13 -16.44
N TRP A 292 17.48 -1.02 -15.86
CA TRP A 292 16.25 -0.96 -16.65
C TRP A 292 16.12 0.35 -17.44
N SER A 293 16.62 1.46 -16.92
CA SER A 293 16.68 2.73 -17.67
C SER A 293 17.64 2.66 -18.85
N GLY A 294 18.78 1.98 -18.71
CA GLY A 294 19.70 1.70 -19.82
C GLY A 294 19.08 0.80 -20.88
N VAL A 295 18.41 -0.28 -20.47
CA VAL A 295 17.65 -1.15 -21.38
C VAL A 295 16.55 -0.36 -22.11
N PHE A 296 15.85 0.54 -21.42
CA PHE A 296 14.81 1.37 -22.03
C PHE A 296 15.36 2.34 -23.09
N VAL A 297 16.53 2.95 -22.87
CA VAL A 297 17.23 3.76 -23.90
C VAL A 297 17.53 2.96 -25.16
N LEU A 298 17.90 1.69 -25.02
CA LEU A 298 18.24 0.82 -26.16
C LEU A 298 17.00 0.42 -26.98
N VAL A 299 15.82 0.43 -26.35
CA VAL A 299 14.57 0.00 -26.96
C VAL A 299 13.73 1.17 -27.50
N LEU A 300 14.00 2.40 -27.04
CA LEU A 300 13.37 3.62 -27.56
C LEU A 300 13.76 3.87 -29.03
N LEU A 301 12.74 3.87 -29.91
CA LEU A 301 12.87 4.18 -31.33
C LEU A 301 12.84 5.68 -31.64
N ASP A 302 12.14 6.47 -30.82
CA ASP A 302 12.02 7.93 -31.00
C ASP A 302 13.27 8.64 -30.45
N SER A 303 14.00 9.32 -31.33
CA SER A 303 15.26 10.01 -30.97
C SER A 303 15.07 11.07 -29.89
N ARG A 304 13.94 11.79 -29.86
CA ARG A 304 13.70 12.85 -28.85
C ARG A 304 13.51 12.27 -27.46
N LEU A 305 12.75 11.17 -27.36
CA LEU A 305 12.54 10.45 -26.10
C LEU A 305 13.83 9.76 -25.64
N LYS A 306 14.64 9.27 -26.58
CA LYS A 306 15.95 8.69 -26.29
C LYS A 306 16.90 9.71 -25.66
N TYR A 307 16.97 10.94 -26.17
CA TYR A 307 17.77 12.01 -25.57
C TYR A 307 17.27 12.41 -24.18
N ALA A 308 15.95 12.56 -24.00
CA ALA A 308 15.36 12.86 -22.69
C ALA A 308 15.67 11.77 -21.66
N GLN A 309 15.59 10.50 -22.06
CA GLN A 309 15.93 9.37 -21.20
C GLN A 309 17.44 9.32 -20.89
N LEU A 310 18.31 9.65 -21.84
CA LEU A 310 19.76 9.73 -21.61
C LEU A 310 20.11 10.83 -20.60
N VAL A 311 19.48 12.01 -20.70
CA VAL A 311 19.63 13.09 -19.72
C VAL A 311 19.15 12.63 -18.34
N HIS A 312 18.03 11.93 -18.27
CA HIS A 312 17.54 11.37 -17.02
C HIS A 312 18.52 10.32 -16.44
N VAL A 313 19.06 9.41 -17.25
CA VAL A 313 20.07 8.44 -16.80
C VAL A 313 21.31 9.15 -16.27
N ALA A 314 21.80 10.19 -16.94
CA ALA A 314 22.94 10.98 -16.47
C ALA A 314 22.64 11.67 -15.12
N ALA A 315 21.44 12.24 -14.97
CA ALA A 315 21.00 12.84 -13.71
C ALA A 315 20.85 11.79 -12.59
N SER A 316 20.29 10.61 -12.89
CA SER A 316 20.20 9.49 -11.95
C SER A 316 21.57 9.00 -11.51
N VAL A 317 22.55 8.89 -12.42
CA VAL A 317 23.93 8.56 -12.06
C VAL A 317 24.51 9.62 -11.11
N GLY A 318 24.26 10.91 -11.36
CA GLY A 318 24.67 11.98 -10.45
C GLY A 318 24.06 11.84 -9.04
N VAL A 319 22.77 11.52 -8.95
CA VAL A 319 22.10 11.24 -7.67
C VAL A 319 22.70 10.02 -6.98
N VAL A 320 22.99 8.94 -7.71
CA VAL A 320 23.58 7.71 -7.14
C VAL A 320 24.99 7.96 -6.61
N VAL A 321 25.83 8.70 -7.36
CA VAL A 321 27.19 9.05 -6.93
C VAL A 321 27.12 9.94 -5.69
N HIS A 322 26.29 10.98 -5.71
CA HIS A 322 26.14 11.87 -4.55
C HIS A 322 25.58 11.11 -3.33
N TYR A 323 24.58 10.25 -3.52
CA TYR A 323 24.03 9.41 -2.45
C TYR A 323 25.10 8.47 -1.88
N TYR A 324 25.89 7.83 -2.73
CA TYR A 324 26.95 6.94 -2.30
C TYR A 324 27.98 7.69 -1.46
N GLU A 325 28.50 8.83 -1.95
CA GLU A 325 29.57 9.59 -1.30
C GLU A 325 29.14 10.35 -0.04
N HIS A 326 27.89 10.84 0.00
CA HIS A 326 27.45 11.78 1.05
C HIS A 326 26.38 11.21 1.99
N VAL A 327 25.79 10.05 1.68
CA VAL A 327 24.75 9.43 2.52
C VAL A 327 25.16 8.02 2.91
N TRP A 328 25.55 7.19 1.94
CA TRP A 328 25.79 5.76 2.18
C TRP A 328 27.14 5.48 2.87
N THR A 329 28.25 5.99 2.34
CA THR A 329 29.60 5.82 2.94
C THR A 329 29.62 6.35 4.37
N LEU A 330 29.01 7.50 4.53
CA LEU A 330 28.86 8.29 5.72
C LEU A 330 27.99 7.58 6.77
N ALA A 331 26.85 7.01 6.38
CA ALA A 331 26.05 6.14 7.26
C ALA A 331 26.77 4.84 7.65
N MET A 332 27.53 4.22 6.73
CA MET A 332 28.25 2.97 7.00
C MET A 332 29.51 3.15 7.85
N LEU A 333 30.08 4.36 7.87
CA LEU A 333 31.26 4.72 8.68
C LEU A 333 30.88 5.32 10.04
N ASP A 334 29.59 5.40 10.37
CA ASP A 334 29.06 5.92 11.64
C ASP A 334 29.54 7.33 12.00
N GLN A 335 29.82 8.15 10.98
CA GLN A 335 30.22 9.55 11.14
C GLN A 335 28.98 10.46 11.27
N GLU A 336 29.13 11.64 11.87
CA GLU A 336 28.03 12.64 11.97
C GLU A 336 27.88 13.40 10.64
N HIS A 337 26.64 13.50 10.15
CA HIS A 337 26.31 14.18 8.90
C HIS A 337 25.21 15.20 9.10
N GLN A 338 25.42 16.40 8.56
CA GLN A 338 24.37 17.40 8.37
C GLN A 338 24.02 17.44 6.88
N LEU A 339 23.02 16.65 6.49
CA LEU A 339 22.43 16.76 5.15
C LEU A 339 21.51 17.98 5.10
N GLN A 340 21.49 18.69 3.97
CA GLN A 340 20.51 19.75 3.75
C GLN A 340 19.10 19.16 3.68
N ASP A 341 18.14 19.75 4.39
CA ASP A 341 16.74 19.31 4.49
C ASP A 341 16.04 19.12 3.12
N SER A 342 16.49 19.84 2.09
CA SER A 342 15.91 19.78 0.73
C SER A 342 16.53 18.71 -0.19
N LEU A 343 17.60 18.02 0.24
CA LEU A 343 18.37 17.11 -0.61
C LEU A 343 17.52 15.95 -1.15
N PHE A 344 16.73 15.31 -0.27
CA PHE A 344 15.86 14.21 -0.66
C PHE A 344 14.72 14.66 -1.58
N PHE A 345 14.25 15.91 -1.44
CA PHE A 345 13.26 16.47 -2.35
C PHE A 345 13.82 16.66 -3.77
N MET A 346 15.07 17.09 -3.89
CA MET A 346 15.77 17.17 -5.19
C MET A 346 15.89 15.80 -5.86
N TYR A 347 16.16 14.73 -5.10
CA TYR A 347 16.17 13.36 -5.63
C TYR A 347 14.78 12.93 -6.12
N ALA A 348 13.74 13.23 -5.34
CA ALA A 348 12.36 12.92 -5.72
C ALA A 348 11.96 13.58 -7.05
N VAL A 349 12.40 14.83 -7.28
CA VAL A 349 12.18 15.57 -8.54
C VAL A 349 12.92 14.93 -9.72
N VAL A 350 14.17 14.50 -9.53
CA VAL A 350 14.95 13.83 -10.59
C VAL A 350 14.28 12.52 -11.03
N TYR A 351 13.80 11.71 -10.08
CA TYR A 351 13.09 10.47 -10.41
C TYR A 351 11.68 10.71 -10.95
N ALA A 352 10.98 11.76 -10.50
CA ALA A 352 9.70 12.18 -11.09
C ALA A 352 9.85 12.64 -12.54
N ALA A 353 10.92 13.39 -12.86
CA ALA A 353 11.22 13.80 -14.24
C ALA A 353 11.47 12.59 -15.16
N GLY A 354 12.00 11.49 -14.61
CA GLY A 354 12.16 10.20 -15.30
C GLY A 354 10.88 9.48 -15.68
N LEU A 355 9.73 9.88 -15.12
CA LEU A 355 8.43 9.34 -15.50
C LEU A 355 7.93 9.92 -16.84
N VAL A 356 8.35 11.14 -17.19
CA VAL A 356 7.85 11.86 -18.37
C VAL A 356 8.21 11.13 -19.68
N PRO A 357 9.46 10.71 -19.94
CA PRO A 357 9.79 9.98 -21.17
C PRO A 357 9.07 8.62 -21.24
N ALA A 358 8.91 7.95 -20.11
CA ALA A 358 8.18 6.69 -20.03
C ALA A 358 6.69 6.90 -20.38
N LEU A 359 6.00 7.82 -19.70
CA LEU A 359 4.57 8.12 -19.94
C LEU A 359 4.29 8.56 -21.38
N VAL A 360 5.13 9.43 -21.96
CA VAL A 360 4.98 9.89 -23.34
C VAL A 360 5.23 8.76 -24.34
N SER A 361 6.17 7.85 -24.06
CA SER A 361 6.40 6.65 -24.87
C SER A 361 5.20 5.69 -24.81
N GLY A 362 4.61 5.48 -23.62
CA GLY A 362 3.42 4.64 -23.44
C GLY A 362 2.21 5.18 -24.19
N ALA A 363 1.95 6.49 -24.10
CA ALA A 363 0.86 7.14 -24.82
C ALA A 363 1.00 7.04 -26.35
N LYS A 364 2.22 7.19 -26.89
CA LYS A 364 2.49 7.00 -28.33
C LYS A 364 2.30 5.56 -28.78
N LEU A 365 2.67 4.58 -27.96
CA LEU A 365 2.49 3.15 -28.26
C LEU A 365 0.99 2.79 -28.32
N VAL A 366 0.21 3.26 -27.36
CA VAL A 366 -1.26 3.06 -27.30
C VAL A 366 -1.96 3.73 -28.50
N ASN A 367 -1.57 4.96 -28.85
CA ASN A 367 -2.13 5.66 -30.00
C ASN A 367 -1.77 5.00 -31.34
N CYS A 368 -0.57 4.41 -31.46
CA CYS A 368 -0.18 3.65 -32.65
C CYS A 368 -1.02 2.37 -32.81
N ILE A 369 -1.28 1.66 -31.71
CA ILE A 369 -2.13 0.45 -31.68
C ILE A 369 -3.61 0.81 -31.98
N GLN A 370 -4.12 1.93 -31.45
CA GLN A 370 -5.46 2.41 -31.77
C GLN A 370 -5.59 2.91 -33.22
N SER A 371 -4.57 3.58 -33.77
CA SER A 371 -4.59 4.00 -35.17
C SER A 371 -4.58 2.82 -36.14
N THR A 372 -3.90 1.72 -35.80
CA THR A 372 -3.88 0.48 -36.60
C THR A 372 -5.17 -0.33 -36.45
N SER A 373 -5.88 -0.25 -35.32
CA SER A 373 -7.20 -0.87 -35.18
C SER A 373 -8.32 -0.09 -35.89
N VAL A 374 -8.18 1.24 -36.02
CA VAL A 374 -9.11 2.10 -36.78
C VAL A 374 -8.92 1.96 -38.29
N VAL A 375 -7.67 1.74 -38.76
CA VAL A 375 -7.37 1.48 -40.18
C VAL A 375 -7.80 0.08 -40.65
N ALA A 376 -8.27 -0.80 -39.74
CA ALA A 376 -8.90 -2.08 -40.11
C ALA A 376 -10.41 -1.96 -40.45
N ARG A 377 -10.98 -0.75 -40.49
CA ARG A 377 -12.33 -0.47 -41.03
C ARG A 377 -12.29 0.43 -42.29
N PRO A 378 -11.82 -0.10 -43.43
CA PRO A 378 -12.41 0.35 -44.70
C PRO A 378 -12.62 -0.84 -45.64
N LEU A 379 -13.47 -1.80 -45.27
CA LEU A 379 -13.93 -2.84 -46.22
C LEU A 379 -15.45 -3.06 -46.20
N ASP A 380 -16.20 -2.43 -45.28
CA ASP A 380 -17.67 -2.53 -45.25
C ASP A 380 -18.40 -1.47 -46.09
N SER A 381 -17.71 -0.44 -46.60
CA SER A 381 -18.35 0.59 -47.45
C SER A 381 -18.29 0.32 -48.96
N LEU A 382 -17.60 -0.74 -49.41
CA LEU A 382 -17.48 -1.11 -50.83
C LEU A 382 -18.44 -2.23 -51.26
N LYS A 383 -19.39 -2.64 -50.41
CA LYS A 383 -20.46 -3.60 -50.76
C LYS A 383 -21.83 -2.96 -51.01
N ARG A 384 -21.90 -1.62 -51.08
CA ARG A 384 -23.07 -0.87 -51.52
C ARG A 384 -22.67 0.22 -52.52
N SER A 385 -22.31 -0.18 -53.72
CA SER A 385 -22.41 0.66 -54.93
C SER A 385 -22.70 -0.24 -56.12
#